data_AF-A0A9X0CTC0-F1
#
_entry.id   AF-A0A9X0CTC0-F1
#
_cell.length_a   1.000
_cell.length_b   1.000
_cell.length_c   1.000
_cell.angle_alpha   90.00
_cell.angle_beta   90.00
_cell.angle_gamma   90.00
#
_symmetry.space_group_name_H-M   'P 1'
#
loop_
_entity.id
_entity.type
_entity.pdbx_description
1 polymer ?
#
loop_
_entity_poly.entity_id
_entity_poly.type
_entity_poly.pdbx_seq_one_letter_code
_entity_poly.pdbx_strand_id
1 'polypeptide(L)'
;MANYSGCPISPLGRRGLSRVVHLDRRKQTNLELEQVDKAARKLSTPRKSCFGPLMRAFQFHSQTLVSPLLSVWSDLTGTDDLRQSSPSGFNTFQECPLLLRDAPSLLIQMMLSWPVALLQRDFKCLVQLIFNLVFTQTLVDTCCKFVGDEKLSWQDLGRKAASQETQCPLSADLLLGYVCRMLSNSTLIKEDHHTSGISQSVWSPHTVERSLQDSCLAFLRLACTMAFLCYNVQMPQVENSDAEFHALASTLGLCDPSTTSTESFSCVKCLQWPHSKPRKIIRQWCEGLLLCFMQRKVTLNRELLPNLSQWPPPKLLQLPERYDSLIQHYRKRKCTKCNSIPDDPAVCLVCGKFTCLEGSCCMDATGETNKYECIQHALNCGRGTGIFLIVLSSVIIIIRADRVCIWGSVYLDSFGEEDRDLRRGKPLFLSRDRFDRLEEQWLTHSF
;
A
#
# COMPACT_ATOMS: atom_id res chain seq x y z
N MET A 1 -3.39 2.45 38.24
CA MET A 1 -2.68 1.25 37.74
C MET A 1 -3.39 0.78 36.48
N ALA A 2 -3.00 1.31 35.32
CA ALA A 2 -3.56 0.93 34.02
C ALA A 2 -2.45 0.23 33.23
N ASN A 3 -2.61 -1.07 33.00
CA ASN A 3 -1.68 -1.90 32.24
C ASN A 3 -1.86 -1.62 30.74
N TYR A 4 -0.91 -0.87 30.15
CA TYR A 4 -0.71 -0.85 28.70
C TYR A 4 0.05 -2.11 28.28
N SER A 5 -0.68 -3.21 28.07
CA SER A 5 -0.17 -4.42 27.41
C SER A 5 -0.31 -4.29 25.89
N GLY A 6 0.64 -3.56 25.28
CA GLY A 6 0.83 -3.56 23.84
C GLY A 6 1.26 -4.95 23.36
N CYS A 7 0.39 -5.62 22.61
CA CYS A 7 0.59 -6.96 22.08
C CYS A 7 1.77 -6.99 21.07
N PRO A 8 2.78 -7.88 21.24
CA PRO A 8 3.93 -7.98 20.35
C PRO A 8 3.56 -8.84 19.14
N ILE A 9 3.10 -8.22 18.06
CA ILE A 9 2.90 -8.93 16.79
C ILE A 9 4.28 -9.31 16.22
N SER A 10 4.51 -10.61 16.08
CA SER A 10 5.74 -11.21 15.60
C SER A 10 6.16 -10.67 14.22
N PRO A 11 7.46 -10.37 14.00
CA PRO A 11 7.92 -9.60 12.84
C PRO A 11 8.11 -10.43 11.56
N LEU A 12 7.68 -11.69 11.47
CA LEU A 12 8.00 -12.55 10.31
C LEU A 12 6.98 -12.42 9.16
N GLY A 13 5.71 -12.13 9.44
CA GLY A 13 4.67 -11.93 8.40
C GLY A 13 4.60 -10.52 7.80
N ARG A 14 5.06 -9.49 8.53
CA ARG A 14 5.09 -8.09 8.05
C ARG A 14 6.22 -7.77 7.08
N ARG A 15 7.28 -8.59 7.02
CA ARG A 15 8.52 -8.28 6.27
C ARG A 15 8.32 -8.22 4.76
N GLY A 16 7.44 -9.02 4.18
CA GLY A 16 7.14 -9.01 2.74
C GLY A 16 6.18 -7.87 2.36
N LEU A 17 5.08 -7.73 3.09
CA LEU A 17 4.05 -6.72 2.83
C LEU A 17 4.54 -5.28 3.08
N SER A 18 5.26 -5.01 4.18
CA SER A 18 5.73 -3.66 4.50
C SER A 18 6.75 -3.13 3.48
N ARG A 19 7.62 -3.99 2.92
CA ARG A 19 8.65 -3.59 1.95
C ARG A 19 8.07 -3.09 0.62
N VAL A 20 7.05 -3.77 0.12
CA VAL A 20 6.36 -3.40 -1.12
C VAL A 20 5.55 -2.12 -0.89
N VAL A 21 4.79 -2.08 0.21
CA VAL A 21 3.96 -0.92 0.59
C VAL A 21 4.77 0.37 0.74
N HIS A 22 5.97 0.34 1.36
CA HIS A 22 6.80 1.55 1.48
C HIS A 22 7.40 2.02 0.14
N LEU A 23 7.84 1.09 -0.71
CA LEU A 23 8.43 1.44 -1.99
C LEU A 23 7.38 2.04 -2.93
N ASP A 24 6.19 1.47 -2.93
CA ASP A 24 5.13 1.89 -3.82
C ASP A 24 4.40 3.15 -3.31
N ARG A 25 4.32 3.36 -1.98
CA ARG A 25 3.97 4.67 -1.39
C ARG A 25 4.90 5.79 -1.85
N ARG A 26 6.20 5.54 -1.89
CA ARG A 26 7.18 6.51 -2.42
C ARG A 26 6.95 6.81 -3.90
N LYS A 27 6.70 5.78 -4.72
CA LYS A 27 6.43 5.99 -6.16
C LYS A 27 5.22 6.89 -6.38
N GLN A 28 4.13 6.69 -5.64
CA GLN A 28 2.95 7.56 -5.72
C GLN A 28 3.24 8.97 -5.22
N THR A 29 3.93 9.14 -4.09
CA THR A 29 4.24 10.49 -3.57
C THR A 29 5.12 11.26 -4.54
N ASN A 30 6.09 10.59 -5.17
CA ASN A 30 6.90 11.19 -6.23
C ASN A 30 6.05 11.54 -7.46
N LEU A 31 5.03 10.74 -7.78
CA LEU A 31 4.08 11.00 -8.86
C LEU A 31 3.22 12.24 -8.59
N GLU A 32 2.68 12.35 -7.37
CA GLU A 32 1.88 13.49 -6.90
C GLU A 32 2.73 14.77 -6.84
N LEU A 33 3.97 14.68 -6.33
CA LEU A 33 4.92 15.79 -6.34
C LEU A 33 5.23 16.25 -7.77
N GLU A 34 5.39 15.34 -8.73
CA GLU A 34 5.59 15.71 -10.14
C GLU A 34 4.37 16.44 -10.73
N GLN A 35 3.15 16.10 -10.31
CA GLN A 35 1.94 16.83 -10.72
C GLN A 35 1.88 18.23 -10.13
N VAL A 36 2.11 18.37 -8.82
CA VAL A 36 2.14 19.67 -8.14
C VAL A 36 3.20 20.56 -8.77
N ASP A 37 4.38 20.01 -9.02
CA ASP A 37 5.48 20.72 -9.68
C ASP A 37 5.12 21.08 -11.13
N LYS A 38 4.46 20.21 -11.91
CA LYS A 38 3.94 20.56 -13.25
C LYS A 38 2.87 21.64 -13.23
N ALA A 39 1.96 21.63 -12.24
CA ALA A 39 0.93 22.65 -12.07
C ALA A 39 1.55 24.00 -11.67
N ALA A 40 2.51 24.00 -10.74
CA ALA A 40 3.30 25.18 -10.37
C ALA A 40 4.15 25.68 -11.55
N ARG A 41 4.72 24.76 -12.35
CA ARG A 41 5.50 25.07 -13.55
C ARG A 41 4.68 25.61 -14.71
N LYS A 42 3.35 25.55 -14.73
CA LYS A 42 2.54 26.28 -15.73
C LYS A 42 2.75 27.80 -15.67
N LEU A 43 3.34 28.32 -14.59
CA LEU A 43 3.81 29.71 -14.44
C LEU A 43 5.23 29.94 -15.02
N SER A 44 5.90 28.91 -15.55
CA SER A 44 7.25 28.95 -16.14
C SER A 44 7.31 28.13 -17.44
N THR A 45 8.39 28.24 -18.23
CA THR A 45 8.51 27.59 -19.55
C THR A 45 8.31 26.06 -19.51
N PRO A 46 7.53 25.45 -20.42
CA PRO A 46 7.20 24.03 -20.36
C PRO A 46 8.39 23.14 -20.74
N ARG A 47 8.95 22.40 -19.78
CA ARG A 47 9.83 21.25 -20.06
C ARG A 47 9.00 20.01 -20.40
N LYS A 48 9.39 19.24 -21.42
CA LYS A 48 8.73 17.98 -21.79
C LYS A 48 8.81 16.97 -20.63
N SER A 49 7.69 16.31 -20.32
CA SER A 49 7.62 15.23 -19.32
C SER A 49 8.59 14.10 -19.68
N CYS A 50 9.53 13.76 -18.79
CA CYS A 50 10.43 12.61 -18.97
C CYS A 50 9.84 11.31 -18.41
N PHE A 51 8.66 11.35 -17.77
CA PHE A 51 8.06 10.21 -17.09
C PHE A 51 7.76 9.03 -18.02
N GLY A 52 7.12 9.27 -19.18
CA GLY A 52 6.88 8.22 -20.17
C GLY A 52 8.16 7.52 -20.66
N PRO A 53 9.18 8.26 -21.12
CA PRO A 53 10.49 7.70 -21.46
C PRO A 53 11.16 6.95 -20.30
N LEU A 54 11.10 7.48 -19.08
CA LEU A 54 11.65 6.88 -17.86
C LEU A 54 10.95 5.57 -17.51
N MET A 55 9.62 5.51 -17.63
CA MET A 55 8.86 4.28 -17.44
C MET A 55 9.25 3.20 -18.44
N ARG A 56 9.47 3.55 -19.71
CA ARG A 56 9.95 2.59 -20.72
C ARG A 56 11.37 2.10 -20.41
N ALA A 57 12.25 3.00 -19.97
CA ALA A 57 13.59 2.63 -19.54
C ALA A 57 13.54 1.69 -18.33
N PHE A 58 12.73 1.99 -17.32
CA PHE A 58 12.56 1.11 -16.16
C PHE A 58 11.97 -0.23 -16.54
N GLN A 59 10.98 -0.26 -17.42
CA GLN A 59 10.35 -1.48 -17.91
C GLN A 59 11.39 -2.45 -18.53
N PHE A 60 12.32 -1.93 -19.33
CA PHE A 60 13.42 -2.71 -19.88
C PHE A 60 14.33 -3.31 -18.80
N HIS A 61 14.66 -2.55 -17.76
CA HIS A 61 15.52 -3.01 -16.67
C HIS A 61 14.79 -3.90 -15.65
N SER A 62 13.47 -3.75 -15.50
CA SER A 62 12.68 -4.52 -14.54
C SER A 62 12.36 -5.94 -15.02
N GLN A 63 12.45 -6.21 -16.32
CA GLN A 63 12.28 -7.56 -16.87
C GLN A 63 13.25 -8.59 -16.27
N THR A 64 14.42 -8.15 -15.79
CA THR A 64 15.41 -8.98 -15.10
C THR A 64 15.27 -8.96 -13.57
N LEU A 65 14.49 -8.04 -13.00
CA LEU A 65 14.44 -7.77 -11.55
C LEU A 65 13.09 -8.12 -10.90
N VAL A 66 12.01 -8.18 -11.68
CA VAL A 66 10.67 -8.46 -11.16
C VAL A 66 10.37 -9.95 -11.32
N SER A 67 10.05 -10.61 -10.22
CA SER A 67 9.55 -11.99 -10.24
C SER A 67 8.33 -12.06 -11.16
N PRO A 68 8.19 -13.11 -12.00
CA PRO A 68 7.03 -13.25 -12.88
C PRO A 68 5.74 -13.08 -12.08
N LEU A 69 4.93 -12.08 -12.40
CA LEU A 69 3.62 -11.83 -11.80
C LEU A 69 2.57 -12.86 -12.27
N LEU A 70 3.00 -14.04 -12.71
CA LEU A 70 2.17 -15.03 -13.40
C LEU A 70 1.03 -15.53 -12.53
N SER A 71 1.31 -15.77 -11.25
CA SER A 71 0.31 -16.09 -10.22
C SER A 71 -0.73 -14.97 -10.07
N VAL A 72 -0.27 -13.72 -10.06
CA VAL A 72 -1.13 -12.53 -9.94
C VAL A 72 -2.00 -12.34 -11.17
N TRP A 73 -1.45 -12.57 -12.36
CA TRP A 73 -2.19 -12.57 -13.62
C TRP A 73 -3.28 -13.64 -13.61
N SER A 74 -2.91 -14.88 -13.25
CA SER A 74 -3.86 -15.99 -13.10
C SER A 74 -5.01 -15.64 -12.16
N ASP A 75 -4.71 -15.00 -11.03
CA ASP A 75 -5.70 -14.65 -10.02
C ASP A 75 -6.61 -13.50 -10.46
N LEU A 76 -6.07 -12.51 -11.20
CA LEU A 76 -6.84 -11.37 -11.72
C LEU A 76 -7.74 -11.78 -12.89
N THR A 77 -7.29 -12.70 -13.75
CA THR A 77 -8.06 -13.16 -14.91
C THR A 77 -8.98 -14.33 -14.58
N GLY A 78 -8.71 -15.08 -13.49
CA GLY A 78 -9.45 -16.28 -13.12
C GLY A 78 -9.09 -17.51 -13.97
N THR A 79 -7.88 -17.54 -14.53
CA THR A 79 -7.41 -18.58 -15.46
C THR A 79 -6.39 -19.46 -14.75
N ASP A 80 -6.78 -20.68 -14.36
CA ASP A 80 -5.94 -21.62 -13.59
C ASP A 80 -4.77 -22.20 -14.41
N ASP A 81 -4.81 -22.09 -15.75
CA ASP A 81 -3.84 -22.69 -16.68
C ASP A 81 -2.42 -22.12 -16.50
N LEU A 82 -2.30 -20.84 -16.12
CA LEU A 82 -1.00 -20.19 -15.96
C LEU A 82 -0.21 -20.72 -14.74
N ARG A 83 -0.89 -21.21 -13.70
CA ARG A 83 -0.27 -21.75 -12.49
C ARG A 83 0.40 -23.11 -12.73
N GLN A 84 -0.12 -23.91 -13.67
CA GLN A 84 0.37 -25.26 -13.97
C GLN A 84 1.66 -25.27 -14.81
N SER A 85 1.96 -24.15 -15.48
CA SER A 85 3.17 -23.98 -16.31
C SER A 85 4.44 -23.62 -15.52
N SER A 86 4.32 -23.40 -14.20
CA SER A 86 5.47 -23.08 -13.35
C SER A 86 6.24 -24.36 -13.00
N PRO A 87 7.57 -24.43 -13.25
CA PRO A 87 8.35 -25.60 -12.91
C PRO A 87 8.25 -25.89 -11.41
N SER A 88 7.81 -27.11 -11.11
CA SER A 88 7.70 -27.71 -9.78
C SER A 88 9.04 -27.63 -9.05
N GLY A 89 9.25 -26.56 -8.28
CA GLY A 89 10.52 -26.31 -7.58
C GLY A 89 10.63 -24.95 -6.89
N PHE A 90 9.87 -23.95 -7.33
CA PHE A 90 9.67 -22.76 -6.49
C PHE A 90 8.60 -23.06 -5.47
N ASN A 91 9.00 -23.23 -4.21
CA ASN A 91 8.10 -23.16 -3.06
C ASN A 91 7.08 -22.06 -3.33
N THR A 92 5.80 -22.43 -3.37
CA THR A 92 4.67 -21.50 -3.34
C THR A 92 4.81 -20.67 -2.08
N PHE A 93 5.61 -19.59 -2.15
CA PHE A 93 5.55 -18.52 -1.19
C PHE A 93 4.08 -18.17 -1.13
N GLN A 94 3.47 -18.45 0.01
CA GLN A 94 2.06 -18.23 0.31
C GLN A 94 1.77 -16.76 0.04
N GLU A 95 1.38 -16.47 -1.19
CA GLU A 95 1.35 -15.13 -1.73
C GLU A 95 0.34 -14.31 -0.95
N CYS A 96 0.63 -13.02 -0.76
CA CYS A 96 -0.32 -12.10 -0.18
C CYS A 96 -1.64 -12.16 -0.98
N PRO A 97 -2.78 -12.47 -0.34
CA PRO A 97 -4.08 -12.52 -1.01
C PRO A 97 -4.35 -11.23 -1.78
N LEU A 98 -4.94 -11.32 -2.98
CA LEU A 98 -5.21 -10.15 -3.82
C LEU A 98 -5.95 -9.03 -3.09
N LEU A 99 -6.94 -9.37 -2.26
CA LEU A 99 -7.72 -8.38 -1.50
C LEU A 99 -6.89 -7.56 -0.50
N LEU A 100 -5.71 -8.05 -0.10
CA LEU A 100 -4.77 -7.32 0.76
C LEU A 100 -3.69 -6.58 -0.03
N ARG A 101 -3.63 -6.78 -1.36
CA ARG A 101 -2.67 -6.12 -2.19
C ARG A 101 -3.08 -4.69 -2.45
N ASP A 102 -2.04 -3.90 -2.61
CA ASP A 102 -2.11 -2.50 -2.87
C ASP A 102 -2.33 -2.26 -4.37
N ALA A 103 -3.48 -1.70 -4.75
CA ALA A 103 -3.88 -1.58 -6.15
C ALA A 103 -2.98 -0.63 -6.98
N PRO A 104 -2.65 0.60 -6.53
CA PRO A 104 -1.62 1.45 -7.12
C PRO A 104 -0.29 0.74 -7.38
N SER A 105 0.23 0.08 -6.34
CA SER A 105 1.47 -0.69 -6.40
C SER A 105 1.41 -1.75 -7.48
N LEU A 106 0.31 -2.51 -7.48
CA LEU A 106 0.12 -3.63 -8.38
C LEU A 106 0.02 -3.15 -9.84
N LEU A 107 -0.69 -2.05 -10.11
CA LEU A 107 -0.73 -1.44 -11.43
C LEU A 107 0.67 -1.06 -11.92
N ILE A 108 1.47 -0.38 -11.09
CA ILE A 108 2.86 -0.02 -11.43
C ILE A 108 3.71 -1.28 -11.69
N GLN A 109 3.60 -2.29 -10.83
CA GLN A 109 4.33 -3.54 -10.99
C GLN A 109 3.96 -4.23 -12.30
N MET A 110 2.68 -4.33 -12.64
CA MET A 110 2.22 -4.90 -13.91
C MET A 110 2.71 -4.09 -15.12
N MET A 111 2.68 -2.76 -15.05
CA MET A 111 3.22 -1.90 -16.11
C MET A 111 4.72 -2.13 -16.33
N LEU A 112 5.50 -2.22 -15.24
CA LEU A 112 6.95 -2.47 -15.30
C LEU A 112 7.29 -3.90 -15.73
N SER A 113 6.40 -4.85 -15.48
CA SER A 113 6.61 -6.27 -15.83
C SER A 113 6.15 -6.59 -17.25
N TRP A 114 5.53 -5.64 -17.95
CA TRP A 114 5.03 -5.87 -19.30
C TRP A 114 6.22 -6.04 -20.28
N PRO A 115 6.18 -7.02 -21.19
CA PRO A 115 7.37 -7.44 -21.95
C PRO A 115 7.80 -6.48 -23.06
N VAL A 116 6.89 -5.62 -23.53
CA VAL A 116 7.13 -4.66 -24.63
C VAL A 116 6.71 -3.28 -24.16
N ALA A 117 7.11 -2.19 -24.82
CA ALA A 117 6.59 -0.85 -24.52
C ALA A 117 5.06 -0.88 -24.40
N LEU A 118 4.54 -0.59 -23.19
CA LEU A 118 3.12 -0.68 -22.90
C LEU A 118 2.36 0.37 -23.72
N LEU A 119 1.39 -0.07 -24.53
CA LEU A 119 0.53 0.83 -25.29
C LEU A 119 -0.62 1.33 -24.42
N GLN A 120 -1.22 2.46 -24.79
CA GLN A 120 -2.36 3.01 -24.05
C GLN A 120 -3.53 2.02 -23.93
N ARG A 121 -3.81 1.24 -24.99
CA ARG A 121 -4.86 0.20 -24.98
C ARG A 121 -4.58 -0.87 -23.92
N ASP A 122 -3.32 -1.30 -23.81
CA ASP A 122 -2.91 -2.36 -22.90
C ASP A 122 -2.94 -1.83 -21.46
N PHE A 123 -2.53 -0.58 -21.26
CA PHE A 123 -2.70 0.13 -19.98
C PHE A 123 -4.16 0.20 -19.54
N LYS A 124 -5.10 0.52 -20.44
CA LYS A 124 -6.54 0.51 -20.11
C LYS A 124 -7.01 -0.89 -19.68
N CYS A 125 -6.54 -1.95 -20.32
CA CYS A 125 -6.81 -3.33 -19.87
C CYS A 125 -6.26 -3.61 -18.47
N LEU A 126 -5.03 -3.16 -18.17
CA LEU A 126 -4.47 -3.26 -16.81
C LEU A 126 -5.32 -2.51 -15.79
N VAL A 127 -5.73 -1.28 -16.11
CA VAL A 127 -6.59 -0.46 -15.25
C VAL A 127 -7.93 -1.16 -15.01
N GLN A 128 -8.54 -1.77 -16.03
CA GLN A 128 -9.79 -2.52 -15.88
C GLN A 128 -9.64 -3.72 -14.92
N LEU A 129 -8.57 -4.51 -15.05
CA LEU A 129 -8.31 -5.64 -14.16
C LEU A 129 -8.13 -5.19 -12.71
N ILE A 130 -7.33 -4.13 -12.50
CA ILE A 130 -7.09 -3.59 -11.16
C ILE A 130 -8.33 -2.89 -10.61
N PHE A 131 -9.14 -2.24 -11.45
CA PHE A 131 -10.39 -1.63 -11.02
C PHE A 131 -11.37 -2.68 -10.49
N ASN A 132 -11.48 -3.85 -11.13
CA ASN A 132 -12.29 -4.94 -10.60
C ASN A 132 -11.84 -5.39 -9.19
N LEU A 133 -10.51 -5.41 -8.96
CA LEU A 133 -9.93 -5.66 -7.65
C LEU A 133 -10.29 -4.57 -6.64
N VAL A 134 -10.05 -3.29 -6.97
CA VAL A 134 -10.39 -2.13 -6.12
C VAL A 134 -11.87 -2.11 -5.77
N PHE A 135 -12.73 -2.39 -6.74
CA PHE A 135 -14.17 -2.47 -6.52
C PHE A 135 -14.51 -3.59 -5.51
N THR A 136 -13.90 -4.76 -5.67
CA THR A 136 -14.12 -5.88 -4.73
C THR A 136 -13.57 -5.57 -3.34
N GLN A 137 -12.41 -4.93 -3.23
CA GLN A 137 -11.87 -4.44 -1.96
C GLN A 137 -12.83 -3.43 -1.30
N THR A 138 -13.46 -2.58 -2.11
CA THR A 138 -14.45 -1.60 -1.64
C THR A 138 -15.72 -2.27 -1.12
N LEU A 139 -16.20 -3.33 -1.78
CA LEU A 139 -17.31 -4.14 -1.27
C LEU A 139 -16.95 -4.77 0.08
N VAL A 140 -15.72 -5.26 0.25
CA VAL A 140 -15.24 -5.84 1.50
C VAL A 140 -15.13 -4.78 2.62
N ASP A 141 -14.52 -3.61 2.37
CA ASP A 141 -14.47 -2.54 3.38
C ASP A 141 -15.87 -2.03 3.76
N THR A 142 -16.77 -1.88 2.78
CA THR A 142 -18.16 -1.47 3.05
C THR A 142 -18.91 -2.51 3.86
N CYS A 143 -18.72 -3.80 3.55
CA CYS A 143 -19.26 -4.91 4.34
C CYS A 143 -18.81 -4.85 5.81
N CYS A 144 -17.57 -4.46 6.09
CA CYS A 144 -17.05 -4.31 7.45
C CYS A 144 -17.68 -3.14 8.24
N LYS A 145 -18.49 -2.27 7.60
CA LYS A 145 -19.20 -1.16 8.26
C LYS A 145 -20.58 -1.58 8.78
N PHE A 146 -21.13 -2.70 8.33
CA PHE A 146 -22.45 -3.19 8.75
C PHE A 146 -22.40 -3.93 10.08
N VAL A 147 -23.37 -3.65 10.95
CA VAL A 147 -23.48 -4.23 12.29
C VAL A 147 -24.92 -4.69 12.55
N GLY A 148 -25.10 -5.71 13.39
CA GLY A 148 -26.43 -6.16 13.86
C GLY A 148 -27.40 -6.56 12.74
N ASP A 149 -28.63 -6.05 12.79
CA ASP A 149 -29.73 -6.41 11.89
C ASP A 149 -29.49 -5.97 10.44
N GLU A 150 -28.68 -4.92 10.21
CA GLU A 150 -28.29 -4.48 8.86
C GLU A 150 -27.50 -5.58 8.17
N LYS A 151 -26.54 -6.20 8.89
CA LYS A 151 -25.74 -7.32 8.36
C LYS A 151 -26.63 -8.48 7.91
N LEU A 152 -27.60 -8.87 8.73
CA LEU A 152 -28.54 -9.96 8.41
C LEU A 152 -29.37 -9.63 7.16
N SER A 153 -29.85 -8.37 7.07
CA SER A 153 -30.63 -7.89 5.93
C SER A 153 -29.85 -7.98 4.60
N TRP A 154 -28.58 -7.54 4.60
CA TRP A 154 -27.71 -7.62 3.43
C TRP A 154 -27.32 -9.06 3.06
N GLN A 155 -27.15 -9.94 4.05
CA GLN A 155 -26.90 -11.37 3.82
C GLN A 155 -28.09 -12.08 3.20
N ASP A 156 -29.31 -11.75 3.62
CA ASP A 156 -30.54 -12.30 3.05
C ASP A 156 -30.76 -11.79 1.62
N LEU A 157 -30.44 -10.52 1.34
CA LEU A 157 -30.42 -9.99 -0.02
C LEU A 157 -29.44 -10.79 -0.90
N GLY A 158 -28.22 -11.03 -0.41
CA GLY A 158 -27.21 -11.85 -1.09
C GLY A 158 -27.66 -13.30 -1.32
N ARG A 159 -28.40 -13.89 -0.36
CA ARG A 159 -28.96 -15.25 -0.48
C ARG A 159 -30.01 -15.32 -1.59
N LYS A 160 -30.93 -14.36 -1.63
CA LYS A 160 -31.96 -14.25 -2.69
C LYS A 160 -31.33 -14.05 -4.07
N ALA A 161 -30.29 -13.22 -4.13
CA ALA A 161 -29.52 -12.95 -5.35
C ALA A 161 -28.78 -14.19 -5.90
N ALA A 162 -28.27 -15.05 -5.01
CA ALA A 162 -27.57 -16.27 -5.37
C ALA A 162 -28.52 -17.34 -5.93
N SER A 163 -29.76 -17.43 -5.42
CA SER A 163 -30.78 -18.33 -5.97
C SER A 163 -31.32 -17.94 -7.35
N GLN A 164 -31.15 -16.66 -7.75
CA GLN A 164 -31.65 -16.11 -9.03
C GLN A 164 -30.52 -15.82 -10.04
N GLU A 165 -29.46 -16.65 -10.01
CA GLU A 165 -28.18 -16.42 -10.71
C GLU A 165 -28.27 -16.15 -12.23
N THR A 166 -29.31 -16.63 -12.91
CA THR A 166 -29.43 -16.59 -14.37
C THR A 166 -30.26 -15.45 -14.93
N GLN A 167 -31.00 -14.69 -14.10
CA GLN A 167 -32.01 -13.74 -14.59
C GLN A 167 -31.83 -12.29 -14.12
N CYS A 168 -31.00 -12.03 -13.10
CA CYS A 168 -30.93 -10.70 -12.49
C CYS A 168 -29.66 -9.94 -12.94
N PRO A 169 -29.78 -8.70 -13.45
CA PRO A 169 -28.62 -7.87 -13.75
C PRO A 169 -27.78 -7.63 -12.49
N LEU A 170 -26.47 -7.51 -12.65
CA LEU A 170 -25.57 -7.18 -11.55
C LEU A 170 -25.88 -5.76 -11.07
N SER A 171 -26.23 -5.63 -9.79
CA SER A 171 -26.33 -4.34 -9.09
C SER A 171 -25.34 -4.29 -7.93
N ALA A 172 -25.03 -3.07 -7.47
CA ALA A 172 -24.08 -2.84 -6.39
C ALA A 172 -24.52 -3.57 -5.11
N ASP A 173 -25.80 -3.44 -4.78
CA ASP A 173 -26.43 -4.06 -3.62
C ASP A 173 -26.36 -5.58 -3.62
N LEU A 174 -26.59 -6.22 -4.77
CA LEU A 174 -26.54 -7.68 -4.90
C LEU A 174 -25.10 -8.19 -4.72
N LEU A 175 -24.12 -7.48 -5.28
CA LEU A 175 -22.70 -7.82 -5.10
C LEU A 175 -22.24 -7.61 -3.66
N LEU A 176 -22.69 -6.53 -3.02
CA LEU A 176 -22.38 -6.25 -1.62
C LEU A 176 -23.00 -7.32 -0.70
N GLY A 177 -24.28 -7.64 -0.89
CA GLY A 177 -24.94 -8.72 -0.16
C GLY A 177 -24.26 -10.08 -0.37
N TYR A 178 -23.77 -10.35 -1.57
CA TYR A 178 -22.98 -11.56 -1.87
C TYR A 178 -21.67 -11.61 -1.07
N VAL A 179 -20.91 -10.51 -1.01
CA VAL A 179 -19.69 -10.40 -0.20
C VAL A 179 -19.99 -10.51 1.30
N CYS A 180 -21.06 -9.85 1.78
CA CYS A 180 -21.52 -9.94 3.18
C CYS A 180 -21.83 -11.37 3.60
N ARG A 181 -22.41 -12.17 2.70
CA ARG A 181 -22.65 -13.60 2.92
C ARG A 181 -21.34 -14.39 2.97
N MET A 182 -20.41 -14.12 2.06
CA MET A 182 -19.13 -14.84 2.01
C MET A 182 -18.26 -14.61 3.26
N LEU A 183 -18.32 -13.39 3.83
CA LEU A 183 -17.51 -13.00 4.98
C LEU A 183 -18.26 -13.12 6.33
N SER A 184 -19.47 -13.70 6.33
CA SER A 184 -20.37 -13.72 7.49
C SER A 184 -19.74 -14.28 8.77
N ASN A 185 -18.93 -15.32 8.60
CA ASN A 185 -18.31 -16.11 9.67
C ASN A 185 -16.88 -15.66 9.99
N SER A 186 -16.42 -14.55 9.40
CA SER A 186 -15.07 -14.04 9.57
C SER A 186 -14.98 -13.05 10.73
N THR A 187 -13.79 -12.94 11.33
CA THR A 187 -13.49 -11.97 12.40
C THR A 187 -13.38 -10.52 11.90
N LEU A 188 -13.47 -10.27 10.59
CA LEU A 188 -13.48 -8.92 10.01
C LEU A 188 -14.67 -8.09 10.45
N ILE A 189 -15.82 -8.76 10.55
CA ILE A 189 -17.09 -8.12 10.86
C ILE A 189 -17.25 -8.25 12.37
N LYS A 190 -17.04 -7.15 13.09
CA LYS A 190 -17.18 -7.14 14.55
C LYS A 190 -18.63 -7.46 14.92
N GLU A 191 -18.80 -8.38 15.87
CA GLU A 191 -20.06 -8.53 16.58
C GLU A 191 -20.06 -7.48 17.70
N ASP A 192 -20.71 -6.35 17.47
CA ASP A 192 -20.92 -5.41 18.58
C ASP A 192 -22.02 -5.97 19.49
N HIS A 193 -21.61 -6.56 20.62
CA HIS A 193 -22.51 -6.88 21.73
C HIS A 193 -22.93 -5.64 22.55
N HIS A 194 -22.47 -4.45 22.16
CA HIS A 194 -22.78 -3.19 22.82
C HIS A 194 -23.15 -2.12 21.79
N THR A 195 -24.44 -1.93 21.52
CA THR A 195 -25.07 -0.60 21.51
C THR A 195 -26.59 -0.71 21.35
N SER A 196 -27.29 -0.49 22.46
CA SER A 196 -28.57 0.21 22.47
C SER A 196 -28.33 1.66 22.05
N GLY A 197 -28.23 1.89 20.74
CA GLY A 197 -28.04 3.20 20.15
C GLY A 197 -28.38 3.12 18.67
N ILE A 198 -29.37 3.88 18.24
CA ILE A 198 -29.84 3.94 16.86
C ILE A 198 -28.63 4.27 15.96
N SER A 199 -28.21 3.33 15.11
CA SER A 199 -27.32 3.63 13.99
C SER A 199 -27.99 4.72 13.14
N GLN A 200 -27.40 5.92 13.10
CA GLN A 200 -28.02 7.09 12.48
C GLN A 200 -27.95 7.10 10.94
N SER A 201 -27.35 6.09 10.30
CA SER A 201 -27.27 6.02 8.84
C SER A 201 -27.85 4.70 8.33
N VAL A 202 -29.11 4.74 7.89
CA VAL A 202 -29.72 3.64 7.14
C VAL A 202 -29.01 3.52 5.78
N TRP A 203 -28.43 2.35 5.51
CA TRP A 203 -27.82 2.06 4.21
C TRP A 203 -28.90 1.77 3.16
N SER A 204 -29.15 2.74 2.29
CA SER A 204 -30.00 2.61 1.11
C SER A 204 -29.15 2.22 -0.11
N PRO A 205 -29.76 1.66 -1.18
CA PRO A 205 -29.08 1.44 -2.46
C PRO A 205 -28.27 2.64 -2.96
N HIS A 206 -28.81 3.85 -2.83
CA HIS A 206 -28.13 5.08 -3.26
C HIS A 206 -26.93 5.44 -2.38
N THR A 207 -27.04 5.28 -1.06
CA THR A 207 -25.90 5.57 -0.16
C THR A 207 -24.81 4.51 -0.28
N VAL A 208 -25.16 3.25 -0.58
CA VAL A 208 -24.21 2.21 -0.97
C VAL A 208 -23.47 2.60 -2.24
N GLU A 209 -24.20 2.90 -3.32
CA GLU A 209 -23.61 3.31 -4.62
C GLU A 209 -22.61 4.46 -4.43
N ARG A 210 -23.01 5.50 -3.68
CA ARG A 210 -22.15 6.67 -3.40
C ARG A 210 -20.90 6.29 -2.59
N SER A 211 -21.04 5.50 -1.53
CA SER A 211 -19.90 5.01 -0.75
C SER A 211 -18.93 4.17 -1.59
N LEU A 212 -19.44 3.35 -2.51
CA LEU A 212 -18.60 2.56 -3.41
C LEU A 212 -17.83 3.47 -4.39
N GLN A 213 -18.49 4.47 -4.96
CA GLN A 213 -17.87 5.45 -5.85
C GLN A 213 -16.76 6.23 -5.13
N ASP A 214 -17.07 6.82 -3.97
CA ASP A 214 -16.14 7.62 -3.17
C ASP A 214 -14.87 6.84 -2.81
N SER A 215 -15.02 5.58 -2.44
CA SER A 215 -13.90 4.71 -2.07
C SER A 215 -13.01 4.32 -3.26
N CYS A 216 -13.56 4.31 -4.48
CA CYS A 216 -12.81 4.02 -5.70
C CYS A 216 -12.11 5.24 -6.30
N LEU A 217 -12.50 6.47 -5.92
CA LEU A 217 -12.00 7.72 -6.51
C LEU A 217 -10.49 7.86 -6.41
N ALA A 218 -9.88 7.47 -5.28
CA ALA A 218 -8.43 7.61 -5.10
C ALA A 218 -7.65 6.82 -6.17
N PHE A 219 -8.08 5.60 -6.47
CA PHE A 219 -7.50 4.80 -7.54
C PHE A 219 -7.74 5.41 -8.92
N LEU A 220 -8.96 5.89 -9.20
CA LEU A 220 -9.28 6.50 -10.50
C LEU A 220 -8.46 7.77 -10.77
N ARG A 221 -8.30 8.63 -9.76
CA ARG A 221 -7.45 9.84 -9.83
C ARG A 221 -5.99 9.47 -10.14
N LEU A 222 -5.47 8.45 -9.46
CA LEU A 222 -4.12 7.95 -9.69
C LEU A 222 -3.96 7.36 -11.10
N ALA A 223 -4.89 6.49 -11.52
CA ALA A 223 -4.84 5.89 -12.84
C ALA A 223 -4.92 6.94 -13.96
N CYS A 224 -5.76 7.99 -13.81
CA CYS A 224 -5.82 9.12 -14.73
C CYS A 224 -4.51 9.91 -14.75
N THR A 225 -3.90 10.11 -13.59
CA THR A 225 -2.57 10.73 -13.46
C THR A 225 -1.51 9.95 -14.24
N MET A 226 -1.48 8.62 -14.09
CA MET A 226 -0.57 7.76 -14.85
C MET A 226 -0.88 7.81 -16.35
N ALA A 227 -2.15 7.86 -16.74
CA ALA A 227 -2.57 7.99 -18.13
C ALA A 227 -2.07 9.29 -18.75
N PHE A 228 -2.19 10.41 -18.04
CA PHE A 228 -1.65 11.71 -18.44
C PHE A 228 -0.12 11.66 -18.57
N LEU A 229 0.59 11.14 -17.56
CA LEU A 229 2.06 11.17 -17.52
C LEU A 229 2.73 10.24 -18.55
N CYS A 230 2.12 9.08 -18.83
CA CYS A 230 2.66 8.07 -19.75
C CYS A 230 2.20 8.27 -21.20
N TYR A 231 0.96 8.76 -21.40
CA TYR A 231 0.30 8.77 -22.71
C TYR A 231 -0.27 10.13 -23.12
N ASN A 232 -0.11 11.19 -22.31
CA ASN A 232 -0.69 12.52 -22.54
C ASN A 232 -2.21 12.52 -22.70
N VAL A 233 -2.92 11.61 -22.01
CA VAL A 233 -4.39 11.63 -21.94
C VAL A 233 -4.83 12.89 -21.21
N GLN A 234 -5.74 13.67 -21.81
CA GLN A 234 -6.27 14.87 -21.18
C GLN A 234 -7.03 14.52 -19.90
N MET A 235 -6.73 15.22 -18.82
CA MET A 235 -7.48 15.10 -17.58
C MET A 235 -8.85 15.76 -17.75
N PRO A 236 -9.95 15.11 -17.31
CA PRO A 236 -11.27 15.72 -17.39
C PRO A 236 -11.33 16.98 -16.52
N GLN A 237 -12.01 18.02 -17.00
CA GLN A 237 -12.37 19.16 -16.16
C GLN A 237 -13.64 18.79 -15.40
N VAL A 238 -13.49 18.64 -14.09
CA VAL A 238 -14.58 18.24 -13.19
C VAL A 238 -15.08 19.48 -12.46
N GLU A 239 -16.26 19.94 -12.81
CA GLU A 239 -16.89 21.10 -12.16
C GLU A 239 -17.65 20.71 -10.89
N ASN A 240 -18.24 19.51 -10.86
CA ASN A 240 -19.00 18.97 -9.74
C ASN A 240 -18.37 17.66 -9.24
N SER A 241 -18.16 17.53 -7.93
CA SER A 241 -17.67 16.32 -7.26
C SER A 241 -18.52 15.09 -7.58
N ASP A 242 -19.83 15.22 -7.77
CA ASP A 242 -20.71 14.10 -8.10
C ASP A 242 -20.45 13.54 -9.52
N ALA A 243 -19.92 14.36 -10.43
CA ALA A 243 -19.58 13.93 -11.78
C ALA A 243 -18.15 13.35 -11.88
N GLU A 244 -17.34 13.50 -10.82
CA GLU A 244 -15.93 13.16 -10.83
C GLU A 244 -15.69 11.69 -11.15
N PHE A 245 -16.42 10.79 -10.48
CA PHE A 245 -16.28 9.36 -10.66
C PHE A 245 -16.49 8.96 -12.13
N HIS A 246 -17.60 9.41 -12.72
CA HIS A 246 -17.95 9.10 -14.11
C HIS A 246 -16.93 9.67 -15.09
N ALA A 247 -16.50 10.92 -14.89
CA ALA A 247 -15.54 11.57 -15.77
C ALA A 247 -14.19 10.85 -15.79
N LEU A 248 -13.68 10.44 -14.62
CA LEU A 248 -12.43 9.69 -14.50
C LEU A 248 -12.57 8.27 -15.08
N ALA A 249 -13.66 7.56 -14.75
CA ALA A 249 -13.93 6.22 -15.26
C ALA A 249 -14.03 6.19 -16.80
N SER A 250 -14.71 7.17 -17.40
CA SER A 250 -14.83 7.31 -18.85
C SER A 250 -13.49 7.62 -19.51
N THR A 251 -12.68 8.52 -18.92
CA THR A 251 -11.34 8.85 -19.40
C THR A 251 -10.43 7.61 -19.47
N LEU A 252 -10.56 6.72 -18.49
CA LEU A 252 -9.85 5.46 -18.41
C LEU A 252 -10.44 4.35 -19.31
N GLY A 253 -11.61 4.58 -19.90
CA GLY A 253 -12.30 3.62 -20.75
C GLY A 253 -13.01 2.50 -19.99
N LEU A 254 -13.35 2.72 -18.72
CA LEU A 254 -14.12 1.76 -17.89
C LEU A 254 -15.62 1.81 -18.21
N CYS A 255 -16.12 2.97 -18.66
CA CYS A 255 -17.50 3.17 -19.09
C CYS A 255 -17.56 3.99 -20.38
N ASP A 256 -18.67 3.87 -21.09
CA ASP A 256 -18.91 4.59 -22.34
C ASP A 256 -19.12 6.10 -22.06
N PRO A 257 -18.42 7.01 -22.76
CA PRO A 257 -18.65 8.46 -22.61
C PRO A 257 -20.08 8.91 -22.96
N SER A 258 -20.83 8.11 -23.72
CA SER A 258 -22.19 8.46 -24.14
C SER A 258 -23.27 8.28 -23.06
N THR A 259 -22.98 7.65 -21.92
CA THR A 259 -23.92 7.59 -20.78
C THR A 259 -24.01 8.95 -20.10
N THR A 260 -24.93 9.80 -20.55
CA THR A 260 -24.98 11.24 -20.21
C THR A 260 -25.66 11.57 -18.88
N SER A 261 -26.39 10.65 -18.25
CA SER A 261 -27.08 10.93 -16.99
C SER A 261 -26.23 10.60 -15.76
N THR A 262 -25.55 11.59 -15.20
CA THR A 262 -24.83 11.51 -13.91
C THR A 262 -25.75 11.17 -12.74
N GLU A 263 -27.03 11.57 -12.80
CA GLU A 263 -27.99 11.39 -11.68
C GLU A 263 -28.38 9.94 -11.38
N SER A 264 -28.04 8.97 -12.24
CA SER A 264 -28.38 7.55 -12.06
C SER A 264 -27.29 6.60 -12.55
N PHE A 265 -26.03 7.06 -12.60
CA PHE A 265 -24.94 6.21 -13.06
C PHE A 265 -24.61 5.12 -12.03
N SER A 266 -24.67 3.85 -12.47
CA SER A 266 -24.25 2.74 -11.62
C SER A 266 -22.78 2.40 -11.81
N CYS A 267 -22.01 2.39 -10.72
CA CYS A 267 -20.60 2.06 -10.68
C CYS A 267 -20.29 0.61 -11.09
N VAL A 268 -21.29 -0.29 -11.01
CA VAL A 268 -21.16 -1.68 -11.50
C VAL A 268 -20.98 -1.75 -13.01
N LYS A 269 -21.44 -0.74 -13.76
CA LYS A 269 -21.23 -0.66 -15.23
C LYS A 269 -19.75 -0.56 -15.61
N CYS A 270 -18.89 -0.12 -14.67
CA CYS A 270 -17.44 -0.05 -14.85
C CYS A 270 -16.74 -1.41 -14.68
N LEU A 271 -17.45 -2.47 -14.27
CA LEU A 271 -16.88 -3.80 -14.10
C LEU A 271 -16.90 -4.58 -15.42
N GLN A 272 -15.71 -4.93 -15.92
CA GLN A 272 -15.57 -5.82 -17.06
C GLN A 272 -14.57 -6.92 -16.72
N TRP A 273 -15.03 -8.17 -16.73
CA TRP A 273 -14.24 -9.33 -16.33
C TRP A 273 -13.82 -10.12 -17.58
N PRO A 274 -12.56 -10.58 -17.69
CA PRO A 274 -12.11 -11.39 -18.83
C PRO A 274 -12.94 -12.66 -19.05
N HIS A 275 -13.46 -13.22 -17.95
CA HIS A 275 -14.42 -14.32 -17.97
C HIS A 275 -15.76 -13.83 -17.40
N SER A 276 -16.86 -14.25 -18.02
CA SER A 276 -18.23 -13.73 -17.79
C SER A 276 -18.84 -14.05 -16.41
N LYS A 277 -18.05 -14.51 -15.43
CA LYS A 277 -18.53 -14.97 -14.11
C LYS A 277 -17.92 -14.15 -12.95
N PRO A 278 -18.31 -12.88 -12.76
CA PRO A 278 -17.78 -12.01 -11.71
C PRO A 278 -17.90 -12.61 -10.31
N ARG A 279 -19.06 -13.22 -10.00
CA ARG A 279 -19.32 -13.84 -8.69
C ARG A 279 -18.31 -14.94 -8.35
N LYS A 280 -17.91 -15.76 -9.33
CA LYS A 280 -16.93 -16.84 -9.14
C LYS A 280 -15.57 -16.27 -8.73
N ILE A 281 -15.11 -15.23 -9.42
CA ILE A 281 -13.79 -14.61 -9.15
C ILE A 281 -13.80 -13.91 -7.78
N ILE A 282 -14.84 -13.11 -7.49
CA ILE A 282 -15.03 -12.46 -6.18
C ILE A 282 -15.01 -13.51 -5.06
N ARG A 283 -15.73 -14.62 -5.25
CA ARG A 283 -15.74 -15.74 -4.29
C ARG A 283 -14.35 -16.31 -4.06
N GLN A 284 -13.59 -16.59 -5.13
CA GLN A 284 -12.23 -17.11 -5.02
C GLN A 284 -11.31 -16.16 -4.24
N TRP A 285 -11.42 -14.85 -4.46
CA TRP A 285 -10.63 -13.86 -3.73
C TRP A 285 -11.00 -13.79 -2.24
N CYS A 286 -12.29 -13.81 -1.92
CA CYS A 286 -12.77 -13.86 -0.54
C CYS A 286 -12.34 -15.16 0.18
N GLU A 287 -12.50 -16.32 -0.47
CA GLU A 287 -12.04 -17.60 0.08
C GLU A 287 -10.52 -17.61 0.29
N GLY A 288 -9.74 -17.11 -0.67
CA GLY A 288 -8.29 -16.98 -0.56
C GLY A 288 -7.85 -16.10 0.61
N LEU A 289 -8.58 -15.00 0.87
CA LEU A 289 -8.37 -14.16 2.05
C LEU A 289 -8.60 -14.97 3.34
N LEU A 290 -9.75 -15.62 3.48
CA LEU A 290 -10.09 -16.40 4.68
C LEU A 290 -9.09 -17.55 4.92
N LEU A 291 -8.75 -18.29 3.87
CA LEU A 291 -7.78 -19.40 3.94
C LEU A 291 -6.40 -18.94 4.43
N CYS A 292 -5.91 -17.79 3.95
CA CYS A 292 -4.61 -17.25 4.36
C CYS A 292 -4.57 -16.98 5.87
N PHE A 293 -5.63 -16.43 6.46
CA PHE A 293 -5.68 -16.12 7.88
C PHE A 293 -5.90 -17.36 8.75
N MET A 294 -6.74 -18.29 8.28
CA MET A 294 -6.91 -19.60 8.92
C MET A 294 -5.60 -20.37 9.00
N GLN A 295 -4.83 -20.44 7.91
CA GLN A 295 -3.54 -21.13 7.88
C GLN A 295 -2.48 -20.46 8.75
N ARG A 296 -2.48 -19.13 8.82
CA ARG A 296 -1.50 -18.35 9.60
C ARG A 296 -1.85 -18.21 11.07
N LYS A 297 -3.04 -18.64 11.50
CA LYS A 297 -3.57 -18.46 12.86
C LYS A 297 -3.53 -16.99 13.31
N VAL A 298 -3.80 -16.07 12.38
CA VAL A 298 -3.83 -14.62 12.64
C VAL A 298 -5.29 -14.17 12.61
N THR A 299 -5.69 -13.28 13.53
CA THR A 299 -7.01 -12.65 13.50
C THR A 299 -7.08 -11.66 12.35
N LEU A 300 -8.13 -11.78 11.54
CA LEU A 300 -8.34 -10.93 10.40
C LEU A 300 -9.02 -9.63 10.86
N ASN A 301 -8.26 -8.54 10.93
CA ASN A 301 -8.73 -7.23 11.39
C ASN A 301 -8.89 -6.27 10.22
N ARG A 302 -9.87 -5.35 10.32
CA ARG A 302 -10.11 -4.30 9.31
C ARG A 302 -8.89 -3.44 9.01
N GLU A 303 -8.02 -3.19 9.99
CA GLU A 303 -6.76 -2.42 9.83
C GLU A 303 -5.76 -3.07 8.86
N LEU A 304 -5.96 -4.34 8.51
CA LEU A 304 -5.13 -5.06 7.54
C LEU A 304 -5.62 -4.89 6.10
N LEU A 305 -6.87 -4.42 5.90
CA LEU A 305 -7.39 -4.12 4.58
C LEU A 305 -6.65 -2.90 3.99
N PRO A 306 -6.49 -2.84 2.67
CA PRO A 306 -5.86 -1.71 2.01
C PRO A 306 -6.66 -0.42 2.27
N ASN A 307 -5.97 0.69 2.51
CA ASN A 307 -6.65 1.99 2.61
C ASN A 307 -7.01 2.48 1.20
N LEU A 308 -8.29 2.40 0.86
CA LEU A 308 -8.81 2.76 -0.46
C LEU A 308 -9.07 4.26 -0.60
N SER A 309 -9.28 4.96 0.52
CA SER A 309 -9.74 6.36 0.53
C SER A 309 -8.61 7.38 0.62
N GLN A 310 -7.52 7.03 1.31
CA GLN A 310 -6.43 7.95 1.61
C GLN A 310 -5.09 7.24 1.52
N TRP A 311 -4.18 7.83 0.76
CA TRP A 311 -2.78 7.44 0.76
C TRP A 311 -1.99 8.44 1.59
N PRO A 312 -1.69 8.16 2.87
CA PRO A 312 -0.80 9.04 3.59
C PRO A 312 0.58 8.97 2.90
N PRO A 313 1.27 10.12 2.74
CA PRO A 313 2.62 10.11 2.22
C PRO A 313 3.50 9.18 3.07
N PRO A 314 4.53 8.54 2.50
CA PRO A 314 5.41 7.69 3.27
C PRO A 314 6.04 8.55 4.36
N LYS A 315 5.95 8.05 5.59
CA LYS A 315 6.53 8.69 6.76
C LYS A 315 7.65 7.85 7.34
N LEU A 316 8.63 8.53 7.91
CA LEU A 316 9.62 7.92 8.76
C LEU A 316 8.96 7.39 10.03
N LEU A 317 9.62 6.40 10.63
CA LEU A 317 9.26 5.80 11.90
C LEU A 317 9.10 6.92 12.93
N GLN A 318 7.89 7.05 13.47
CA GLN A 318 7.60 8.03 14.50
C GLN A 318 8.46 7.74 15.73
N LEU A 319 9.17 8.77 16.17
CA LEU A 319 10.13 8.67 17.26
C LEU A 319 9.48 9.15 18.58
N PRO A 320 9.84 8.56 19.73
CA PRO A 320 9.36 9.04 21.03
C PRO A 320 9.85 10.46 21.32
N GLU A 321 9.06 11.24 22.06
CA GLU A 321 9.42 12.61 22.43
C GLU A 321 10.70 12.67 23.27
N ARG A 322 10.89 11.73 24.21
CA ARG A 322 12.09 11.66 25.05
C ARG A 322 13.08 10.63 24.54
N TYR A 323 14.34 11.02 24.41
CA TYR A 323 15.38 10.14 23.87
C TYR A 323 15.74 8.96 24.79
N ASP A 324 15.65 9.15 26.10
CA ASP A 324 15.91 8.12 27.11
C ASP A 324 15.07 6.85 26.91
N SER A 325 13.84 7.03 26.42
CA SER A 325 12.90 5.95 26.11
C SER A 325 13.43 5.05 24.97
N LEU A 326 14.10 5.63 23.97
CA LEU A 326 14.75 4.86 22.90
C LEU A 326 15.96 4.08 23.42
N ILE A 327 16.83 4.72 24.20
CA ILE A 327 18.01 4.05 24.77
C ILE A 327 17.57 2.86 25.61
N GLN A 328 16.62 3.06 26.53
CA GLN A 328 16.11 1.99 27.39
C GLN A 328 15.53 0.83 26.58
N HIS A 329 14.81 1.14 25.50
CA HIS A 329 14.19 0.12 24.65
C HIS A 329 15.20 -0.73 23.86
N TYR A 330 16.27 -0.11 23.36
CA TYR A 330 17.18 -0.74 22.40
C TYR A 330 18.51 -1.21 23.00
N ARG A 331 18.99 -0.63 24.11
CA ARG A 331 20.32 -0.92 24.71
C ARG A 331 20.58 -2.39 25.05
N LYS A 332 19.54 -3.18 25.34
CA LYS A 332 19.65 -4.61 25.67
C LYS A 332 19.19 -5.54 24.55
N ARG A 333 18.80 -5.01 23.39
CA ARG A 333 18.36 -5.85 22.27
C ARG A 333 19.56 -6.51 21.61
N LYS A 334 19.44 -7.81 21.37
CA LYS A 334 20.42 -8.61 20.63
C LYS A 334 20.18 -8.52 19.13
N CYS A 335 21.25 -8.52 18.35
CA CYS A 335 21.18 -8.60 16.90
C CYS A 335 20.50 -9.90 16.47
N THR A 336 19.64 -9.82 15.46
CA THR A 336 18.93 -10.99 14.94
C THR A 336 19.80 -11.94 14.11
N LYS A 337 20.97 -11.50 13.63
CA LYS A 337 21.93 -12.32 12.88
C LYS A 337 22.91 -13.04 13.80
N CYS A 338 23.65 -12.30 14.63
CA CYS A 338 24.73 -12.85 15.46
C CYS A 338 24.35 -13.10 16.92
N ASN A 339 23.15 -12.70 17.36
CA ASN A 339 22.65 -12.86 18.73
C ASN A 339 23.52 -12.21 19.84
N SER A 340 24.47 -11.35 19.48
CA SER A 340 25.20 -10.48 20.42
C SER A 340 24.53 -9.12 20.56
N ILE A 341 24.82 -8.40 21.64
CA ILE A 341 24.41 -6.99 21.80
C ILE A 341 25.34 -6.16 20.92
N PRO A 342 24.84 -5.37 19.95
CA PRO A 342 25.69 -4.53 19.12
C PRO A 342 26.34 -3.41 19.94
N ASP A 343 27.61 -3.11 19.64
CA ASP A 343 28.30 -1.93 20.18
C ASP A 343 27.67 -0.64 19.64
N ASP A 344 27.40 -0.61 18.33
CA ASP A 344 26.69 0.49 17.66
C ASP A 344 25.32 0.04 17.10
N PRO A 345 24.29 0.00 17.97
CA PRO A 345 22.94 -0.32 17.55
C PRO A 345 22.33 0.82 16.73
N ALA A 346 21.88 0.49 15.52
CA ALA A 346 21.23 1.42 14.61
C ALA A 346 19.79 0.98 14.30
N VAL A 347 18.89 1.95 14.12
CA VAL A 347 17.50 1.70 13.72
C VAL A 347 17.22 2.40 12.40
N CYS A 348 16.80 1.64 11.39
CA CYS A 348 16.36 2.18 10.12
C CYS A 348 15.04 2.95 10.31
N LEU A 349 15.05 4.25 10.08
CA LEU A 349 13.86 5.09 10.22
C LEU A 349 12.83 4.84 9.10
N VAL A 350 13.20 4.17 8.02
CA VAL A 350 12.26 3.85 6.94
C VAL A 350 11.34 2.67 7.28
N CYS A 351 11.86 1.64 7.96
CA CYS A 351 11.11 0.39 8.22
C CYS A 351 11.16 -0.11 9.67
N GLY A 352 11.89 0.58 10.55
CA GLY A 352 12.06 0.21 11.96
C GLY A 352 12.98 -0.99 12.21
N LYS A 353 13.72 -1.49 11.22
CA LYS A 353 14.64 -2.61 11.42
C LYS A 353 15.82 -2.18 12.30
N PHE A 354 16.09 -2.97 13.32
CA PHE A 354 17.30 -2.90 14.16
C PHE A 354 18.47 -3.60 13.47
N THR A 355 19.61 -2.92 13.35
CA THR A 355 20.81 -3.36 12.61
C THR A 355 22.10 -2.98 13.35
N CYS A 356 23.18 -3.67 13.05
CA CYS A 356 24.53 -3.29 13.52
C CYS A 356 25.17 -2.30 12.54
N LEU A 357 25.75 -1.21 13.04
CA LEU A 357 26.43 -0.24 12.18
C LEU A 357 27.83 -0.71 11.76
N GLU A 358 28.76 -0.88 12.71
CA GLU A 358 30.17 -1.23 12.42
C GLU A 358 30.54 -2.65 12.92
N GLY A 359 29.54 -3.46 13.31
CA GLY A 359 29.79 -4.80 13.81
C GLY A 359 30.33 -5.76 12.74
N SER A 360 31.55 -6.25 12.92
CA SER A 360 32.17 -7.30 12.08
C SER A 360 31.39 -8.63 12.12
N CYS A 361 30.58 -8.83 13.15
CA CYS A 361 29.76 -10.02 13.39
C CYS A 361 28.68 -10.29 12.34
N CYS A 362 28.38 -9.33 11.45
CA CYS A 362 27.31 -9.43 10.47
C CYS A 362 27.75 -9.15 9.02
N MET A 363 29.06 -9.15 8.75
CA MET A 363 29.60 -9.07 7.39
C MET A 363 29.23 -10.34 6.63
N ASP A 364 28.76 -10.22 5.38
CA ASP A 364 28.44 -11.40 4.58
C ASP A 364 29.72 -12.19 4.28
N ALA A 365 29.72 -13.47 4.67
CA ALA A 365 30.85 -14.39 4.50
C ALA A 365 31.09 -14.80 3.03
N THR A 366 30.24 -14.36 2.09
CA THR A 366 30.38 -14.62 0.66
C THR A 366 31.29 -13.55 0.03
N GLY A 367 32.60 -13.70 0.26
CA GLY A 367 33.81 -13.24 -0.45
C GLY A 367 33.88 -12.02 -1.39
N GLU A 368 32.79 -11.40 -1.84
CA GLU A 368 32.84 -10.44 -2.95
C GLU A 368 32.62 -8.97 -2.51
N THR A 369 31.96 -8.69 -1.39
CA THR A 369 31.98 -7.32 -0.82
C THR A 369 31.83 -7.31 0.71
N ASN A 370 32.84 -6.78 1.41
CA ASN A 370 32.89 -6.63 2.86
C ASN A 370 31.95 -5.49 3.34
N LYS A 371 30.63 -5.65 3.16
CA LYS A 371 29.63 -4.60 3.42
C LYS A 371 28.96 -4.79 4.79
N TYR A 372 28.92 -3.72 5.57
CA TYR A 372 28.21 -3.69 6.86
C TYR A 372 26.70 -3.90 6.73
N GLU A 373 26.06 -4.41 7.79
CA GLU A 373 24.63 -4.73 7.79
C GLU A 373 23.74 -3.52 7.42
N CYS A 374 24.08 -2.31 7.90
CA CYS A 374 23.33 -1.11 7.58
C CYS A 374 23.38 -0.76 6.08
N ILE A 375 24.53 -0.92 5.42
CA ILE A 375 24.69 -0.68 3.97
C ILE A 375 23.87 -1.69 3.18
N GLN A 376 23.98 -2.98 3.54
CA GLN A 376 23.17 -4.04 2.93
C GLN A 376 21.68 -3.81 3.14
N HIS A 377 21.29 -3.35 4.32
CA HIS A 377 19.91 -3.02 4.62
C HIS A 377 19.44 -1.80 3.81
N ALA A 378 20.26 -0.76 3.65
CA ALA A 378 19.94 0.39 2.80
C ALA A 378 19.71 -0.03 1.34
N LEU A 379 20.57 -0.91 0.80
CA LEU A 379 20.40 -1.52 -0.53
C LEU A 379 19.08 -2.29 -0.64
N ASN A 380 18.74 -3.09 0.36
CA ASN A 380 17.55 -3.95 0.32
C ASN A 380 16.23 -3.22 0.64
N CYS A 381 16.23 -2.28 1.58
CA CYS A 381 15.04 -1.61 2.09
C CYS A 381 14.68 -0.35 1.31
N GLY A 382 15.67 0.49 0.99
CA GLY A 382 15.47 1.76 0.32
C GLY A 382 16.17 1.87 -1.03
N ARG A 383 16.52 0.71 -1.64
CA ARG A 383 17.20 0.60 -2.94
C ARG A 383 18.45 1.48 -3.02
N GLY A 384 19.24 1.44 -1.95
CA GLY A 384 20.49 2.16 -1.82
C GLY A 384 20.39 3.45 -1.03
N THR A 385 19.20 3.91 -0.62
CA THR A 385 19.06 5.04 0.32
C THR A 385 18.52 4.56 1.66
N GLY A 386 19.27 4.75 2.73
CA GLY A 386 18.86 4.39 4.10
C GLY A 386 19.09 5.54 5.07
N ILE A 387 18.16 5.72 6.01
CA ILE A 387 18.24 6.71 7.08
C ILE A 387 18.24 5.94 8.39
N PHE A 388 19.28 6.11 9.20
CA PHE A 388 19.45 5.36 10.44
C PHE A 388 19.69 6.29 11.61
N LEU A 389 19.03 5.99 12.72
CA LEU A 389 19.33 6.57 14.03
C LEU A 389 20.30 5.65 14.77
N ILE A 390 21.46 6.17 15.13
CA ILE A 390 22.40 5.50 16.03
C ILE A 390 21.93 5.72 17.46
N VAL A 391 21.57 4.62 18.13
CA VAL A 391 20.85 4.65 19.42
C VAL A 391 21.73 5.12 20.57
N LEU A 392 23.06 4.95 20.49
CA LEU A 392 23.96 5.34 21.58
C LEU A 392 24.59 6.73 21.41
N SER A 393 24.41 7.39 20.26
CA SER A 393 25.00 8.72 20.00
C SER A 393 23.98 9.80 19.60
N SER A 394 22.71 9.44 19.42
CA SER A 394 21.62 10.27 18.87
C SER A 394 21.80 10.74 17.42
N VAL A 395 22.90 10.32 16.78
CA VAL A 395 23.25 10.76 15.43
C VAL A 395 22.40 10.04 14.38
N ILE A 396 21.86 10.81 13.44
CA ILE A 396 21.28 10.33 12.20
C ILE A 396 22.40 10.22 11.16
N ILE A 397 22.48 9.05 10.54
CA ILE A 397 23.31 8.81 9.36
C ILE A 397 22.45 8.51 8.14
N ILE A 398 22.96 8.94 6.98
CA ILE A 398 22.35 8.72 5.69
C ILE A 398 23.31 7.88 4.87
N ILE A 399 22.80 6.76 4.38
CA ILE A 399 23.52 5.86 3.48
C ILE A 399 22.95 6.07 2.09
N ARG A 400 23.81 6.41 1.13
CA ARG A 400 23.46 6.51 -0.29
C ARG A 400 24.44 5.71 -1.13
N ALA A 401 23.93 4.65 -1.75
CA ALA A 401 24.69 3.56 -2.34
C ALA A 401 25.61 2.88 -1.29
N ASP A 402 26.88 3.24 -1.29
CA ASP A 402 27.93 2.75 -0.39
C ASP A 402 28.52 3.86 0.50
N ARG A 403 28.09 5.11 0.31
CA ARG A 403 28.59 6.26 1.08
C ARG A 403 27.73 6.51 2.31
N VAL A 404 28.40 6.73 3.44
CA VAL A 404 27.78 7.08 4.73
C VAL A 404 28.08 8.54 5.02
N CYS A 405 27.04 9.33 5.31
CA CYS A 405 27.14 10.73 5.67
C CYS A 405 26.44 10.97 7.00
N ILE A 406 27.00 11.83 7.85
CA ILE A 406 26.37 12.27 9.09
C ILE A 406 25.41 13.41 8.75
N TRP A 407 24.16 13.31 9.15
CA TRP A 407 23.17 14.38 8.99
C TRP A 407 23.11 15.31 10.21
N GLY A 408 23.27 14.76 11.41
CA GLY A 408 23.13 15.47 12.68
C GLY A 408 22.18 14.75 13.63
N SER A 409 21.65 15.42 14.65
CA SER A 409 20.65 14.85 15.56
C SER A 409 19.27 15.49 15.40
N VAL A 410 18.22 14.68 15.47
CA VAL A 410 16.83 15.14 15.60
C VAL A 410 16.42 15.35 17.07
N TYR A 411 17.31 15.01 18.00
CA TYR A 411 17.12 15.15 19.44
C TYR A 411 18.00 16.28 19.97
N LEU A 412 17.38 17.27 20.61
CA LEU A 412 18.05 18.45 21.14
C LEU A 412 17.83 18.57 22.64
N ASP A 413 18.75 19.22 23.34
CA ASP A 413 18.54 19.58 24.74
C ASP A 413 17.55 20.76 24.89
N SER A 414 17.28 21.17 26.13
CA SER A 414 16.38 22.30 26.43
C SER A 414 16.82 23.64 25.83
N PHE A 415 18.07 23.76 25.40
CA PHE A 415 18.63 24.97 24.78
C PHE A 415 18.71 24.85 23.24
N GLY A 416 18.22 23.75 22.66
CA GLY A 416 18.26 23.53 21.21
C GLY A 416 19.61 23.02 20.70
N GLU A 417 20.50 22.54 21.59
CA GLU A 417 21.82 22.04 21.22
C GLU A 417 21.82 20.52 21.01
N GLU A 418 22.67 20.03 20.09
CA GLU A 418 22.96 18.61 19.96
C GLU A 418 23.85 18.13 21.11
N ASP A 419 23.67 16.89 21.56
CA ASP A 419 24.61 16.18 22.43
C ASP A 419 25.15 14.93 21.73
N ARG A 420 26.10 15.17 20.82
CA ARG A 420 26.74 14.09 20.05
C ARG A 420 27.45 13.12 20.98
N ASP A 421 27.25 11.83 20.74
CA ASP A 421 27.77 10.73 21.57
C ASP A 421 27.29 10.78 23.04
N LEU A 422 26.26 11.60 23.35
CA LEU A 422 25.69 11.75 24.69
C LEU A 422 26.71 12.13 25.77
N ARG A 423 27.78 12.86 25.41
CA ARG A 423 28.90 13.16 26.32
C ARG A 423 28.49 14.09 27.46
N ARG A 424 27.53 14.99 27.22
CA ARG A 424 27.07 15.95 28.23
C ARG A 424 26.05 15.30 29.18
N GLY A 425 25.40 14.22 28.76
CA GLY A 425 24.42 13.48 29.56
C GLY A 425 23.14 14.27 29.84
N LYS A 426 22.86 15.30 29.03
CA LYS A 426 21.66 16.11 29.19
C LYS A 426 20.43 15.35 28.66
N PRO A 427 19.24 15.57 29.25
CA PRO A 427 18.00 15.09 28.67
C PRO A 427 17.80 15.68 27.26
N LEU A 428 17.51 14.82 26.29
CA LEU A 428 17.24 15.21 24.90
C LEU A 428 15.78 14.92 24.52
N PHE A 429 15.22 15.83 23.72
CA PHE A 429 13.85 15.82 23.27
C PHE A 429 13.77 15.92 21.75
N LEU A 430 12.77 15.26 21.16
CA LEU A 430 12.56 15.25 19.72
C LEU A 430 12.19 16.64 19.22
N SER A 431 13.02 17.23 18.37
CA SER A 431 12.68 18.43 17.62
C SER A 431 11.84 18.06 16.41
N ARG A 432 10.55 18.42 16.43
CA ARG A 432 9.63 18.17 15.31
C ARG A 432 10.11 18.84 14.03
N ASP A 433 10.55 20.10 14.11
CA ASP A 433 11.06 20.84 12.96
C ASP A 433 12.23 20.14 12.25
N ARG A 434 13.19 19.60 13.02
CA ARG A 434 14.32 18.84 12.47
C ARG A 434 13.87 17.50 11.88
N PHE A 435 12.94 16.82 12.53
CA PHE A 435 12.41 15.55 12.05
C PHE A 435 11.60 15.72 10.76
N ASP A 436 10.76 16.75 10.67
CA ASP A 436 9.97 17.08 9.49
C ASP A 436 10.88 17.47 8.31
N ARG A 437 11.96 18.24 8.57
CA ARG A 437 12.99 18.54 7.55
C ARG A 437 13.71 17.28 7.06
N LEU A 438 14.06 16.36 7.95
CA LEU A 438 14.67 15.08 7.58
C LEU A 438 13.72 14.25 6.69
N GLU A 439 12.43 14.23 7.03
CA GLU A 439 11.38 13.56 6.26
C GLU A 439 11.18 14.22 4.89
N GLU A 440 11.17 15.56 4.81
CA GLU A 440 11.09 16.30 3.54
C GLU A 440 12.28 16.01 2.62
N GLN A 441 13.52 16.05 3.16
CA GLN A 441 14.72 15.75 2.38
C GLN A 441 14.73 14.31 1.87
N TRP A 442 14.17 13.39 2.66
CA TRP A 442 13.98 12.01 2.27
C TRP A 442 12.99 11.86 1.11
N LEU A 443 11.83 12.51 1.20
CA LEU A 443 10.79 12.48 0.17
C LEU A 443 11.27 13.11 -1.14
N THR A 444 12.02 14.20 -1.05
CA THR A 444 12.53 14.95 -2.22
C THR A 444 13.85 14.42 -2.77
N HIS A 445 14.44 13.40 -2.14
CA HIS A 445 15.76 12.85 -2.49
C HIS A 445 16.88 13.91 -2.51
N SER A 446 16.81 14.91 -1.62
CA SER A 446 17.69 16.10 -1.59
C SER A 446 18.81 16.03 -0.56
N PHE A 447 19.19 14.82 -0.14
CA PHE A 447 20.36 14.56 0.71
C PHE A 447 21.70 14.74 0.03
#